data_AF-A0A2T3HK79-F1
#
_entry.id   AF-A0A2T3HK79-F1
#
_cell.length_a   1.000
_cell.length_b   1.000
_cell.length_c   1.000
_cell.angle_alpha   90.00
_cell.angle_beta   90.00
_cell.angle_gamma   90.00
#
_symmetry.space_group_name_H-M   'P 1'
#
loop_
_entity.id
_entity.type
_entity.pdbx_description
1 polymer ?
#
loop_
_entity_poly.entity_id
_entity_poly.type
_entity_poly.pdbx_seq_one_letter_code
_entity_poly.pdbx_strand_id
1 'polypeptide(L)'
;MLVYTKTIFYMRFATLLLLLALPGLSAPAHSAALFEKRLNMRVYQIETLASVVNRIEVQLGLRISYKPALLVNKAVKPATYTLISAADILKEQLTFHKLVLVKQNRGYAIVQDSAKPGN
;
A
#
# COMPACT_ATOMS: atom_id res chain seq x y z
N MET A 1 -63.78 -3.59 18.28
CA MET A 1 -62.46 -4.19 18.55
C MET A 1 -61.59 -3.98 17.31
N LEU A 2 -60.48 -3.21 17.45
CA LEU A 2 -59.33 -2.99 16.53
C LEU A 2 -59.61 -2.69 15.03
N VAL A 3 -59.39 -1.50 14.47
CA VAL A 3 -58.14 -0.72 14.22
C VAL A 3 -57.00 -1.52 13.58
N TYR A 4 -56.68 -1.21 12.31
CA TYR A 4 -55.36 -0.80 11.75
C TYR A 4 -55.26 -1.14 10.24
N THR A 5 -55.51 -0.22 9.31
CA THR A 5 -54.52 0.61 8.58
C THR A 5 -53.22 -0.08 8.15
N LYS A 6 -52.99 -0.21 6.83
CA LYS A 6 -51.84 0.35 6.06
C LYS A 6 -51.60 -0.45 4.77
N THR A 7 -52.15 0.02 3.66
CA THR A 7 -51.80 -0.46 2.31
C THR A 7 -51.39 0.70 1.41
N ILE A 8 -50.42 1.51 1.86
CA ILE A 8 -49.80 2.54 1.02
C ILE A 8 -48.35 2.69 1.48
N PHE A 9 -47.42 1.85 1.01
CA PHE A 9 -45.97 2.13 1.19
C PHE A 9 -45.05 1.33 0.25
N TYR A 10 -45.43 1.10 -1.01
CA TYR A 10 -44.55 0.45 -2.00
C TYR A 10 -44.38 1.26 -3.29
N MET A 11 -44.15 2.57 -3.18
CA MET A 11 -43.94 3.41 -4.37
C MET A 11 -42.69 4.31 -4.36
N ARG A 12 -41.71 4.09 -3.47
CA ARG A 12 -40.47 4.90 -3.45
C ARG A 12 -39.17 4.15 -3.13
N PHE A 13 -39.08 2.86 -3.45
CA PHE A 13 -37.82 2.10 -3.25
C PHE A 13 -37.08 1.73 -4.54
N ALA A 14 -37.61 2.08 -5.71
CA ALA A 14 -36.99 1.73 -7.00
C ALA A 14 -35.96 2.77 -7.50
N THR A 15 -35.91 3.98 -6.95
CA THR A 15 -34.95 5.02 -7.36
C THR A 15 -33.66 5.05 -6.52
N LEU A 16 -33.55 4.22 -5.48
CA LEU A 16 -32.37 4.17 -4.61
C LEU A 16 -31.33 3.11 -5.03
N LEU A 17 -31.66 2.26 -6.01
CA LEU A 17 -30.77 1.21 -6.52
C LEU A 17 -29.92 1.64 -7.73
N LEU A 18 -30.05 2.90 -8.19
CA LEU A 18 -29.27 3.43 -9.31
C LEU A 18 -28.05 4.27 -8.88
N LEU A 19 -27.57 4.11 -7.65
CA LEU A 19 -26.37 4.79 -7.11
C LEU A 19 -25.30 3.80 -6.62
N LEU A 20 -25.43 2.52 -6.95
CA LEU A 20 -24.43 1.47 -6.66
C LEU A 20 -23.61 1.06 -7.89
N ALA A 21 -23.81 1.73 -9.02
CA ALA A 21 -23.04 1.52 -10.24
C ALA A 21 -22.21 2.77 -10.57
N LEU A 22 -21.19 3.04 -9.75
CA LEU A 22 -19.96 3.64 -10.25
C LEU A 22 -18.95 2.51 -10.49
N PRO A 23 -19.04 1.74 -11.57
CA PRO A 23 -17.91 0.91 -11.98
C PRO A 23 -16.89 1.87 -12.61
N GLY A 24 -15.79 2.12 -11.93
CA GLY A 24 -14.61 2.68 -12.57
C GLY A 24 -14.22 4.10 -12.17
N LEU A 25 -13.86 4.30 -10.89
CA LEU A 25 -12.66 5.10 -10.64
C LEU A 25 -11.45 4.18 -10.66
N SER A 26 -11.00 3.93 -11.88
CA SER A 26 -9.62 3.60 -12.18
C SER A 26 -8.70 4.65 -11.54
N ALA A 27 -8.10 4.34 -10.40
CA ALA A 27 -6.89 5.00 -9.93
C ALA A 27 -5.62 4.10 -10.00
N PRO A 28 -5.33 3.37 -11.10
CA PRO A 28 -4.11 2.56 -11.19
C PRO A 28 -2.85 3.39 -11.52
N ALA A 29 -2.97 4.67 -11.90
CA ALA A 29 -1.82 5.51 -12.27
C ALA A 29 -1.25 6.35 -11.12
N HIS A 30 -2.01 6.57 -10.05
CA HIS A 30 -1.58 7.46 -8.96
C HIS A 30 -0.54 6.81 -8.04
N SER A 31 -0.64 5.51 -7.80
CA SER A 31 0.23 4.81 -6.84
C SER A 31 1.69 4.74 -7.28
N ALA A 32 1.97 4.56 -8.57
CA ALA A 32 3.34 4.51 -9.08
C ALA A 32 4.05 5.87 -8.99
N ALA A 33 3.34 6.98 -9.29
CA ALA A 33 3.88 8.34 -9.22
C ALA A 33 4.19 8.78 -7.78
N LEU A 34 3.47 8.24 -6.79
CA LEU A 34 3.69 8.57 -5.38
C LEU A 34 5.02 8.02 -4.84
N PHE A 35 5.56 6.94 -5.41
CA PHE A 35 6.88 6.42 -5.02
C PHE A 35 8.06 7.23 -5.55
N GLU A 36 7.84 7.99 -6.63
CA GLU A 36 8.80 8.97 -7.17
C GLU A 36 8.83 10.25 -6.32
N LYS A 37 7.88 10.40 -5.38
CA LYS A 37 7.85 11.56 -4.48
C LYS A 37 9.11 11.56 -3.63
N ARG A 38 9.82 12.68 -3.68
CA ARG A 38 11.00 12.93 -2.85
C ARG A 38 10.59 13.17 -1.40
N LEU A 39 11.18 12.42 -0.49
CA LEU A 39 10.93 12.47 0.94
C LEU A 39 12.19 12.89 1.70
N ASN A 40 11.95 13.53 2.84
CA ASN A 40 12.95 13.68 3.89
C ASN A 40 12.60 12.67 4.98
N MET A 41 13.47 11.70 5.21
CA MET A 41 13.23 10.62 6.16
C MET A 41 14.50 10.29 6.91
N ARG A 42 14.39 10.13 8.23
CA ARG A 42 15.45 9.57 9.05
C ARG A 42 15.04 8.17 9.51
N VAL A 43 15.98 7.24 9.35
CA VAL A 43 15.89 5.84 9.79
C VAL A 43 16.87 5.64 10.94
N TYR A 44 16.36 5.29 12.10
CA TYR A 44 17.14 5.06 13.31
C TYR A 44 17.47 3.57 13.48
N GLN A 45 18.62 3.28 14.11
CA GLN A 45 19.09 1.90 14.30
C GLN A 45 18.13 1.01 15.12
N ILE A 46 17.32 1.62 15.99
CA ILE A 46 16.33 0.91 16.81
C ILE A 46 15.09 0.48 16.02
N GLU A 47 14.90 0.99 14.81
CA GLU A 47 13.72 0.68 14.01
C GLU A 47 13.83 -0.69 13.33
N THR A 48 12.68 -1.31 13.08
CA THR A 48 12.59 -2.51 12.25
C THR A 48 12.28 -2.14 10.81
N LEU A 49 12.67 -3.01 9.87
CA LEU A 49 12.38 -2.82 8.45
C LEU A 49 10.87 -2.71 8.21
N ALA A 50 10.06 -3.50 8.93
CA ALA A 50 8.60 -3.40 8.89
C ALA A 50 8.09 -2.01 9.32
N SER A 51 8.68 -1.40 10.37
CA SER A 51 8.33 -0.05 10.82
C SER A 51 8.63 1.00 9.74
N VAL A 52 9.82 0.93 9.13
CA VAL A 52 10.23 1.85 8.06
C VAL A 52 9.33 1.73 6.84
N VAL A 53 9.02 0.51 6.40
CA VAL A 53 8.08 0.26 5.29
C VAL A 53 6.70 0.84 5.62
N ASN A 54 6.17 0.57 6.80
CA ASN A 54 4.87 1.09 7.22
C ASN A 54 4.83 2.63 7.30
N ARG A 55 5.91 3.28 7.77
CA ARG A 55 6.00 4.76 7.77
C ARG A 55 5.92 5.33 6.36
N ILE A 56 6.60 4.70 5.39
CA ILE A 56 6.57 5.12 3.98
C ILE A 56 5.16 4.92 3.38
N GLU A 57 4.51 3.79 3.68
CA GLU A 57 3.12 3.53 3.29
C GLU A 57 2.17 4.63 3.79
N VAL A 58 2.26 4.97 5.08
CA VAL A 58 1.43 6.01 5.71
C VAL A 58 1.72 7.39 5.11
N GLN A 59 2.99 7.74 4.93
CA GLN A 59 3.39 9.06 4.42
C GLN A 59 2.98 9.29 2.97
N LEU A 60 2.90 8.22 2.18
CA LEU A 60 2.50 8.28 0.78
C LEU A 60 1.02 7.94 0.54
N GLY A 61 0.31 7.46 1.57
CA GLY A 61 -1.10 7.06 1.44
C GLY A 61 -1.30 5.85 0.53
N LEU A 62 -0.35 4.91 0.53
CA LEU A 62 -0.36 3.73 -0.36
C LEU A 62 -0.07 2.44 0.41
N ARG A 63 -0.24 1.31 -0.27
CA ARG A 63 0.10 -0.02 0.27
C ARG A 63 1.10 -0.73 -0.63
N ILE A 64 2.09 -1.34 0.00
CA ILE A 64 3.09 -2.21 -0.61
C ILE A 64 2.66 -3.64 -0.35
N SER A 65 2.65 -4.47 -1.38
CA SER A 65 2.32 -5.89 -1.22
C SER A 65 3.55 -6.67 -0.75
N TYR A 66 3.49 -7.33 0.40
CA TYR A 66 4.58 -8.17 0.88
C TYR A 66 4.09 -9.25 1.83
N LYS A 67 4.86 -10.34 1.95
CA LYS A 67 4.65 -11.34 3.01
C LYS A 67 5.24 -10.80 4.31
N PRO A 68 4.50 -10.71 5.43
CA PRO A 68 5.02 -10.17 6.69
C PRO A 68 6.32 -10.86 7.15
N ALA A 69 6.40 -12.18 6.97
CA ALA A 69 7.58 -12.99 7.29
C ALA A 69 8.88 -12.51 6.59
N LEU A 70 8.78 -11.79 5.46
CA LEU A 70 9.95 -11.22 4.79
C LEU A 70 10.55 -10.04 5.54
N LEU A 71 9.79 -9.33 6.38
CA LEU A 71 10.24 -8.12 7.08
C LEU A 71 10.41 -8.33 8.60
N VAL A 72 9.84 -9.41 9.14
CA VAL A 72 9.93 -9.77 10.56
C VAL A 72 11.39 -9.90 10.98
N ASN A 73 11.74 -9.32 12.13
CA ASN A 73 13.07 -9.36 12.76
C ASN A 73 14.22 -8.84 11.88
N LYS A 74 13.94 -8.11 10.81
CA LYS A 74 14.96 -7.45 10.00
C LYS A 74 15.28 -6.07 10.55
N ALA A 75 16.53 -5.88 10.95
CA ALA A 75 17.08 -4.59 11.35
C ALA A 75 17.16 -3.64 10.14
N VAL A 76 17.23 -2.34 10.39
CA VAL A 76 17.39 -1.34 9.33
C VAL A 76 18.83 -0.86 9.25
N LYS A 77 19.21 -0.30 8.11
CA LYS A 77 20.46 0.45 7.98
C LYS A 77 20.19 1.88 8.42
N PRO A 78 20.78 2.38 9.53
CA PRO A 78 20.57 3.75 9.97
C PRO A 78 21.07 4.73 8.90
N ALA A 79 20.20 5.65 8.49
CA ALA A 79 20.48 6.58 7.40
C ALA A 79 19.59 7.83 7.49
N THR A 80 20.09 8.94 6.96
CA THR A 80 19.30 10.16 6.77
C THR A 80 19.14 10.41 5.27
N TYR A 81 17.90 10.46 4.83
CA TYR A 81 17.49 10.68 3.45
C TYR A 81 16.96 12.10 3.29
N THR A 82 17.46 12.83 2.30
CA THR A 82 17.02 14.19 1.99
C THR A 82 16.77 14.30 0.50
N LEU A 83 15.55 14.68 0.13
CA LEU A 83 15.10 14.79 -1.27
C LEU A 83 15.30 13.51 -2.10
N ILE A 84 15.19 12.34 -1.46
CA ILE A 84 15.35 11.02 -2.12
C ILE A 84 13.96 10.40 -2.34
N SER A 85 13.77 9.68 -3.44
CA SER A 85 12.50 9.00 -3.72
C SER A 85 12.23 7.89 -2.71
N ALA A 86 10.96 7.65 -2.38
CA ALA A 86 10.60 6.54 -1.50
C ALA A 86 11.01 5.18 -2.06
N ALA A 87 10.98 5.02 -3.39
CA ALA A 87 11.47 3.83 -4.05
C ALA A 87 12.96 3.59 -3.77
N ASP A 88 13.79 4.63 -3.87
CA ASP A 88 15.23 4.52 -3.62
C ASP A 88 15.56 4.27 -2.15
N ILE A 89 14.84 4.93 -1.23
CA ILE A 89 14.96 4.69 0.22
C ILE A 89 14.69 3.22 0.51
N LEU A 90 13.55 2.69 0.01
CA LEU A 90 13.20 1.29 0.20
C LEU A 90 14.22 0.37 -0.46
N LYS A 91 14.67 0.68 -1.67
CA LYS A 91 15.66 -0.13 -2.39
C LYS A 91 16.95 -0.27 -1.58
N GLU A 92 17.46 0.81 -0.99
CA GLU A 92 18.67 0.74 -0.16
C GLU A 92 18.45 -0.13 1.09
N GLN A 93 17.33 0.07 1.79
CA GLN A 93 17.01 -0.68 3.00
C GLN A 93 16.77 -2.18 2.72
N LEU A 94 16.15 -2.50 1.59
CA LEU A 94 15.84 -3.87 1.18
C LEU A 94 17.06 -4.63 0.64
N THR A 95 17.98 -3.94 -0.04
CA THR A 95 19.20 -4.56 -0.62
C THR A 95 20.06 -5.22 0.45
N PHE A 96 20.13 -4.62 1.65
CA PHE A 96 20.85 -5.20 2.80
C PHE A 96 20.32 -6.57 3.21
N HIS A 97 19.06 -6.89 2.86
CA HIS A 97 18.36 -8.11 3.27
C HIS A 97 18.11 -9.12 2.15
N LYS A 98 18.72 -8.91 0.96
CA LYS A 98 18.41 -9.68 -0.25
C LYS A 98 16.91 -9.64 -0.56
N LEU A 99 16.30 -8.46 -0.42
CA LEU A 99 14.92 -8.19 -0.79
C LEU A 99 14.91 -7.16 -1.92
N VAL A 100 13.91 -7.25 -2.79
CA VAL A 100 13.78 -6.37 -3.95
C VAL A 100 12.38 -5.76 -3.98
N LEU A 101 12.32 -4.47 -4.30
CA LEU A 101 11.08 -3.78 -4.60
C LEU A 101 10.74 -3.97 -6.09
N VAL A 102 9.63 -4.63 -6.38
CA VAL A 102 9.16 -4.92 -7.74
C VAL A 102 7.92 -4.10 -8.04
N LYS A 103 7.93 -3.38 -9.16
CA LYS A 103 6.76 -2.68 -9.67
C LYS A 103 5.76 -3.69 -10.24
N GLN A 104 4.52 -3.61 -9.82
CA GLN A 104 3.39 -4.40 -10.31
C GLN A 104 2.35 -3.50 -10.99
N ASN A 105 1.43 -4.09 -11.76
CA ASN A 105 0.36 -3.36 -12.45
C ASN A 105 -0.51 -2.47 -11.53
N ARG A 106 -0.52 -2.74 -10.21
CA ARG A 106 -1.34 -2.01 -9.23
C ARG A 106 -0.54 -1.37 -8.07
N GLY A 107 0.79 -1.35 -8.13
CA GLY A 107 1.60 -0.77 -7.07
C GLY A 107 3.01 -1.36 -7.00
N TYR A 108 3.53 -1.52 -5.79
CA TYR A 108 4.84 -2.13 -5.56
C TYR A 108 4.69 -3.33 -4.63
N ALA A 109 5.57 -4.31 -4.82
CA ALA A 109 5.67 -5.47 -3.98
C ALA A 109 7.10 -5.69 -3.50
N ILE A 110 7.26 -6.19 -2.28
CA ILE A 110 8.57 -6.63 -1.77
C ILE A 110 8.63 -8.14 -1.91
N VAL A 111 9.65 -8.61 -2.63
CA VAL A 111 9.92 -10.02 -2.84
C VAL A 111 11.34 -10.36 -2.40
N GLN A 112 11.58 -11.63 -2.12
CA GLN A 112 12.93 -12.11 -1.86
C GLN A 112 13.72 -12.13 -3.17
N ASP A 113 14.95 -11.62 -3.12
CA ASP A 113 15.89 -11.68 -4.24
C ASP A 113 16.26 -13.15 -4.48
N SER A 114 15.45 -13.78 -5.31
CA SER A 114 15.60 -15.18 -5.67
C SER A 114 16.53 -15.20 -6.87
N ALA A 115 17.83 -15.23 -6.62
CA ALA A 115 18.78 -15.68 -7.63
C ALA A 115 18.32 -17.09 -8.02
N LYS A 116 17.71 -17.19 -9.20
CA LYS A 116 17.23 -18.45 -9.79
C LYS A 116 18.38 -19.46 -9.67
N PRO A 117 18.20 -20.64 -9.05
CA PRO A 117 19.21 -21.68 -9.17
C PRO A 117 19.29 -22.02 -10.67
N GLY A 118 20.49 -21.92 -11.24
CA GLY A 118 20.76 -22.34 -12.60
C GLY A 118 20.36 -23.81 -12.76
N ASN A 119 19.70 -24.11 -13.88
CA ASN A 119 19.51 -25.47 -14.37
C ASN A 119 20.86 -26.16 -14.57
#